data_AF-A0A523SNW8-F1
#
_entry.id   AF-A0A523SNW8-F1
#
_cell.length_a   1.000
_cell.length_b   1.000
_cell.length_c   1.000
_cell.angle_alpha   90.00
_cell.angle_beta   90.00
_cell.angle_gamma   90.00
#
_symmetry.space_group_name_H-M   'P 1'
#
loop_
_entity.id
_entity.type
_entity.pdbx_description
1 polymer ?
#
loop_
_entity_poly.entity_id
_entity_poly.type
_entity_poly.pdbx_seq_one_letter_code
_entity_poly.pdbx_strand_id
1 'polypeptide(L)'
;MGVDEKQLLQLYVDTKNNASKKKFATASYSERILLLPQCLHSRDCHAELKEYGYECVECGKCGIPEITHQAKKPSYKDVFIILGGCVATKILSKGKPKACLGVSCLKELVLGSFVCEKLGVAAQGIALLRDGCVETAVNWKKVNNVLRLNLTLHK
;
A
#
# COMPACT_ATOMS: atom_id res chain seq x y z
N MET A 1 -10.73 -24.68 20.98
CA MET A 1 -10.42 -24.49 19.54
C MET A 1 -10.09 -23.02 19.36
N GLY A 2 -8.81 -22.68 19.20
CA GLY A 2 -8.37 -21.29 19.06
C GLY A 2 -8.50 -20.84 17.61
N VAL A 3 -9.05 -19.66 17.38
CA VAL A 3 -9.00 -19.02 16.06
C VAL A 3 -7.55 -18.62 15.80
N ASP A 4 -7.03 -18.96 14.63
CA ASP A 4 -5.69 -18.56 14.19
C ASP A 4 -5.63 -17.03 14.04
N GLU A 5 -4.68 -16.38 14.73
CA GLU A 5 -4.54 -14.91 14.74
C GLU A 5 -4.41 -14.36 13.31
N LYS A 6 -3.65 -15.04 12.46
CA LYS A 6 -3.43 -14.61 11.08
C LYS A 6 -4.72 -14.66 10.26
N GLN A 7 -5.52 -15.70 10.40
CA GLN A 7 -6.84 -15.79 9.77
C GLN A 7 -7.77 -14.66 10.21
N LEU A 8 -7.78 -14.32 11.50
CA LEU A 8 -8.61 -13.23 12.02
C LEU A 8 -8.19 -11.86 11.44
N LEU A 9 -6.89 -11.58 11.42
CA LEU A 9 -6.38 -10.33 10.83
C LEU A 9 -6.64 -10.26 9.32
N GLN A 10 -6.50 -11.38 8.60
CA GLN A 10 -6.80 -11.46 7.17
C GLN A 10 -8.28 -11.16 6.90
N LEU A 11 -9.19 -11.78 7.65
CA LEU A 11 -10.63 -11.54 7.54
C LEU A 11 -10.97 -10.06 7.80
N TYR A 12 -10.33 -9.45 8.80
CA TYR A 12 -10.51 -8.02 9.08
C TYR A 12 -10.08 -7.16 7.89
N VAL A 13 -8.88 -7.40 7.34
CA VAL A 13 -8.35 -6.65 6.19
C VAL A 13 -9.25 -6.80 4.97
N ASP A 14 -9.71 -8.02 4.68
CA ASP A 14 -10.60 -8.26 3.52
C ASP A 14 -11.97 -7.59 3.71
N THR A 15 -12.50 -7.58 4.93
CA THR A 15 -13.75 -6.86 5.26
C THR A 15 -13.60 -5.36 5.05
N LYS A 16 -12.52 -4.75 5.56
CA LYS A 16 -12.24 -3.32 5.36
C LYS A 16 -12.01 -2.98 3.89
N ASN A 17 -11.29 -3.83 3.15
CA ASN A 17 -11.10 -3.69 1.71
C ASN A 17 -12.43 -3.66 0.98
N ASN A 18 -13.30 -4.63 1.23
CA ASN A 18 -14.62 -4.69 0.58
C ASN A 18 -15.47 -3.46 0.89
N ALA A 19 -15.51 -3.03 2.16
CA ALA A 19 -16.28 -1.86 2.58
C ALA A 19 -15.79 -0.55 1.93
N SER A 20 -14.47 -0.41 1.73
CA SER A 20 -13.87 0.82 1.19
C SER A 20 -13.70 0.79 -0.34
N LYS A 21 -13.85 -0.37 -0.98
CA LYS A 21 -13.54 -0.60 -2.41
C LYS A 21 -14.21 0.41 -3.33
N LYS A 22 -15.50 0.70 -3.11
CA LYS A 22 -16.26 1.67 -3.92
C LYS A 22 -15.69 3.08 -3.78
N LYS A 23 -15.46 3.54 -2.54
CA LYS A 23 -14.91 4.88 -2.25
C LYS A 23 -13.50 5.03 -2.83
N PHE A 24 -12.66 4.02 -2.68
CA PHE A 24 -11.31 4.00 -3.26
C PHE A 24 -11.35 4.11 -4.79
N ALA A 25 -12.21 3.32 -5.44
CA ALA A 25 -12.32 3.30 -6.88
C ALA A 25 -12.96 4.57 -7.48
N THR A 26 -13.74 5.33 -6.71
CA THR A 26 -14.28 6.64 -7.13
C THR A 26 -13.26 7.77 -7.05
N ALA A 27 -12.26 7.69 -6.17
CA ALA A 27 -11.22 8.72 -6.09
C ALA A 27 -10.40 8.74 -7.39
N SER A 28 -10.10 9.91 -7.93
CA SER A 28 -9.24 10.01 -9.12
C SER A 28 -7.82 9.54 -8.77
N TYR A 29 -7.08 8.97 -9.74
CA TYR A 29 -5.73 8.47 -9.50
C TYR A 29 -4.79 9.53 -8.93
N SER A 30 -4.90 10.78 -9.37
CA SER A 30 -4.16 11.95 -8.87
C SER A 30 -4.46 12.32 -7.42
N GLU A 31 -5.46 11.69 -6.79
CA GLU A 31 -5.78 11.86 -5.37
C GLU A 31 -5.41 10.62 -4.54
N ARG A 32 -4.78 9.62 -5.17
CA ARG A 32 -4.36 8.37 -4.54
C ARG A 32 -2.87 8.34 -4.30
N ILE A 33 -2.48 7.74 -3.20
CA ILE A 33 -1.08 7.36 -2.93
C ILE A 33 -0.92 5.85 -2.83
N LEU A 34 0.30 5.38 -3.07
CA LEU A 34 0.72 4.00 -2.84
C LEU A 34 1.78 3.98 -1.74
N LEU A 35 1.56 3.17 -0.70
CA LEU A 35 2.51 2.92 0.38
C LEU A 35 3.06 1.50 0.24
N LEU A 36 4.37 1.39 0.01
CA LEU A 36 5.11 0.14 -0.07
C LEU A 36 5.98 -0.02 1.18
N PRO A 37 6.17 -1.26 1.69
CA PRO A 37 7.02 -1.49 2.84
C PRO A 37 8.47 -1.64 2.39
N GLN A 38 9.41 -1.13 3.20
CA GLN A 38 10.85 -1.29 2.96
C GLN A 38 11.29 -2.76 2.80
N CYS A 39 10.56 -3.71 3.40
CA CYS A 39 10.90 -5.13 3.38
C CYS A 39 10.84 -5.77 1.98
N LEU A 40 10.25 -5.09 0.98
CA LEU A 40 10.27 -5.53 -0.42
C LEU A 40 11.61 -5.23 -1.13
N HIS A 41 12.53 -4.52 -0.48
CA HIS A 41 13.85 -4.21 -1.03
C HIS A 41 14.71 -5.48 -1.07
N SER A 42 15.46 -5.62 -2.16
CA SER A 42 16.58 -6.57 -2.19
C SER A 42 17.70 -6.09 -1.26
N ARG A 43 18.50 -7.02 -0.74
CA ARG A 43 19.73 -6.69 0.01
C ARG A 43 20.71 -5.86 -0.82
N ASP A 44 20.71 -6.06 -2.13
CA ASP A 44 21.55 -5.33 -3.09
C ASP A 44 20.87 -4.06 -3.63
N CYS A 45 19.83 -3.56 -2.94
CA CYS A 45 19.12 -2.36 -3.35
C CYS A 45 19.91 -1.11 -2.98
N HIS A 46 20.15 -0.24 -3.97
CA HIS A 46 20.85 1.04 -3.79
C HIS A 46 19.90 2.21 -3.49
N ALA A 47 18.72 1.95 -2.95
CA ALA A 47 17.75 3.01 -2.65
C ALA A 47 18.28 3.94 -1.56
N GLU A 48 18.06 5.25 -1.71
CA GLU A 48 18.52 6.26 -0.75
C GLU A 48 17.47 6.52 0.32
N LEU A 49 17.88 6.58 1.59
CA LEU A 49 16.98 6.92 2.69
C LEU A 49 16.77 8.44 2.77
N LYS A 50 15.51 8.87 2.79
CA LYS A 50 15.06 10.27 2.93
C LYS A 50 14.05 10.41 4.09
N GLU A 51 13.43 11.60 4.21
CA GLU A 51 12.51 11.95 5.32
C GLU A 51 11.37 10.94 5.50
N TYR A 52 10.73 10.51 4.40
CA TYR A 52 9.55 9.63 4.44
C TYR A 52 9.85 8.16 4.11
N GLY A 53 11.14 7.78 4.06
CA GLY A 53 11.58 6.44 3.72
C GLY A 53 12.49 6.43 2.50
N TYR A 54 12.53 5.31 1.79
CA TYR A 54 13.47 5.12 0.68
C TYR A 54 12.97 5.72 -0.63
N GLU A 55 13.89 6.31 -1.40
CA GLU A 55 13.68 6.70 -2.79
C GLU A 55 14.27 5.63 -3.72
N CYS A 56 13.41 5.06 -4.57
CA CYS A 56 13.83 4.04 -5.53
C CYS A 56 14.61 4.70 -6.69
N VAL A 57 15.88 4.30 -6.84
CA VAL A 57 16.74 4.70 -7.97
C VAL A 57 16.61 3.76 -9.18
N GLU A 58 15.56 2.95 -9.21
CA GLU A 58 15.25 2.02 -10.31
C GLU A 58 16.37 1.01 -10.64
N CYS A 59 17.12 0.57 -9.62
CA CYS A 59 18.26 -0.36 -9.77
C CYS A 59 17.93 -1.75 -10.36
N GLY A 60 16.65 -2.07 -10.57
CA GLY A 60 16.21 -3.35 -11.16
C GLY A 60 16.32 -4.58 -10.26
N LYS A 61 16.70 -4.42 -8.98
CA LYS A 61 16.94 -5.55 -8.06
C LYS A 61 15.70 -6.10 -7.34
N CYS A 62 14.55 -5.42 -7.44
CA CYS A 62 13.28 -5.84 -6.82
C CYS A 62 12.09 -5.41 -7.69
N GLY A 63 10.87 -5.78 -7.30
CA GLY A 63 9.65 -5.44 -8.07
C GLY A 63 9.11 -4.00 -7.89
N ILE A 64 9.76 -3.19 -7.06
CA ILE A 64 9.32 -1.82 -6.77
C ILE A 64 9.40 -0.88 -7.99
N PRO A 65 10.47 -0.87 -8.82
CA PRO A 65 10.51 -0.04 -10.01
C PRO A 65 9.31 -0.30 -10.91
N GLU A 66 8.97 -1.57 -11.14
CA GLU A 66 7.83 -1.94 -11.98
C GLU A 66 6.51 -1.40 -11.44
N ILE A 67 6.18 -1.64 -10.15
CA ILE A 67 4.91 -1.15 -9.60
C ILE A 67 4.86 0.38 -9.54
N THR A 68 5.99 1.04 -9.32
CA THR A 68 6.10 2.50 -9.32
C THR A 68 5.81 3.06 -10.71
N HIS A 69 6.33 2.43 -11.76
CA HIS A 69 6.00 2.75 -13.14
C HIS A 69 4.50 2.52 -13.44
N GLN A 70 3.93 1.43 -12.95
CA GLN A 70 2.50 1.17 -13.10
C GLN A 70 1.62 2.20 -12.38
N ALA A 71 2.07 2.76 -11.25
CA ALA A 71 1.39 3.84 -10.53
C ALA A 71 1.52 5.20 -11.25
N LYS A 72 2.68 5.48 -11.86
CA LYS A 72 2.91 6.70 -12.64
C LYS A 72 2.04 6.77 -13.89
N LYS A 73 1.77 5.65 -14.58
CA LYS A 73 0.95 5.59 -15.81
C LYS A 73 -0.43 6.29 -15.67
N PRO A 74 -1.26 5.96 -14.66
CA PRO A 74 -2.52 6.66 -14.43
C PRO A 74 -2.37 7.96 -13.60
N SER A 75 -1.13 8.42 -13.34
CA SER A 75 -0.84 9.61 -12.52
C SER A 75 -1.28 9.49 -11.07
N TYR A 76 -0.85 8.43 -10.36
CA TYR A 76 -0.92 8.44 -8.89
C TYR A 76 -0.22 9.68 -8.33
N LYS A 77 -0.78 10.24 -7.25
CA LYS A 77 -0.22 11.44 -6.61
C LYS A 77 1.24 11.22 -6.21
N ASP A 78 1.48 10.13 -5.49
CA ASP A 78 2.81 9.75 -4.99
C ASP A 78 2.90 8.25 -4.71
N VAL A 79 4.14 7.74 -4.70
CA VAL A 79 4.50 6.39 -4.24
C VAL A 79 5.57 6.53 -3.17
N PHE A 80 5.33 5.98 -1.98
CA PHE A 80 6.28 6.03 -0.87
C PHE A 80 6.73 4.63 -0.47
N ILE A 81 8.03 4.47 -0.19
CA ILE A 81 8.59 3.23 0.36
C ILE A 81 8.94 3.50 1.81
N ILE A 82 8.05 3.10 2.72
CA ILE A 82 8.08 3.53 4.12
C ILE A 82 8.79 2.51 5.02
N LEU A 83 9.40 3.03 6.09
CA LEU A 83 10.05 2.20 7.11
C LEU A 83 9.03 1.51 8.05
N GLY A 84 7.85 2.11 8.26
CA GLY A 84 6.80 1.57 9.13
C GLY A 84 5.61 2.52 9.32
N GLY A 85 4.60 2.07 10.08
CA GLY A 85 3.30 2.74 10.22
C GLY A 85 3.35 4.18 10.76
N CYS A 86 4.30 4.54 11.63
CA CYS A 86 4.46 5.92 12.11
C CYS A 86 4.69 6.91 10.96
N VAL A 87 5.42 6.49 9.92
CA VAL A 87 5.66 7.30 8.73
C VAL A 87 4.39 7.38 7.87
N ALA A 88 3.65 6.27 7.73
CA ALA A 88 2.36 6.26 7.04
C ALA A 88 1.40 7.31 7.63
N THR A 89 1.28 7.38 8.96
CA THR A 89 0.42 8.37 9.63
C THR A 89 0.83 9.80 9.29
N LYS A 90 2.14 10.11 9.27
CA LYS A 90 2.65 11.43 8.89
C LYS A 90 2.31 11.79 7.44
N ILE A 91 2.55 10.85 6.52
CA ILE A 91 2.24 11.03 5.08
C ILE A 91 0.74 11.29 4.89
N LEU A 92 -0.12 10.45 5.49
CA LEU A 92 -1.57 10.59 5.37
C LEU A 92 -2.08 11.90 5.95
N SER A 93 -1.56 12.31 7.11
CA SER A 93 -2.01 13.53 7.81
C SER A 93 -1.59 14.81 7.09
N LYS A 94 -0.36 14.86 6.55
CA LYS A 94 0.16 16.01 5.80
C LYS A 94 -0.37 16.07 4.37
N GLY A 95 -0.30 14.93 3.66
CA GLY A 95 -0.63 14.85 2.24
C GLY A 95 -2.12 14.81 1.93
N LYS A 96 -2.95 14.45 2.93
CA LYS A 96 -4.42 14.36 2.86
C LYS A 96 -4.95 13.77 1.54
N PRO A 97 -4.46 12.57 1.13
CA PRO A 97 -4.96 11.94 -0.09
C PRO A 97 -6.43 11.52 0.09
N LYS A 98 -7.20 11.43 -0.99
CA LYS A 98 -8.56 10.86 -0.90
C LYS A 98 -8.53 9.34 -0.79
N ALA A 99 -7.50 8.69 -1.32
CA ALA A 99 -7.36 7.25 -1.23
C ALA A 99 -5.91 6.78 -1.04
N CYS A 100 -5.74 5.61 -0.44
CA CYS A 100 -4.44 5.01 -0.16
C CYS A 100 -4.46 3.50 -0.47
N LEU A 101 -3.51 3.02 -1.27
CA LEU A 101 -3.21 1.61 -1.39
C LEU A 101 -2.00 1.29 -0.51
N GLY A 102 -2.19 0.47 0.52
CA GLY A 102 -1.13 0.02 1.40
C GLY A 102 -0.72 -1.42 1.11
N VAL A 103 0.58 -1.69 1.08
CA VAL A 103 1.15 -3.04 1.06
C VAL A 103 1.93 -3.22 2.37
N SER A 104 1.60 -4.21 3.18
CA SER A 104 2.31 -4.47 4.45
C SER A 104 1.94 -5.83 5.04
N CYS A 105 2.51 -6.16 6.19
CA CYS A 105 2.07 -7.31 6.98
C CYS A 105 0.66 -7.04 7.54
N LEU A 106 -0.04 -8.10 7.94
CA LEU A 106 -1.43 -8.00 8.37
C LEU A 106 -1.63 -7.05 9.56
N LYS A 107 -0.73 -7.06 10.54
CA LYS A 107 -0.81 -6.19 11.72
C LYS A 107 -0.75 -4.70 11.35
N GLU A 108 0.20 -4.33 10.49
CA GLU A 108 0.33 -2.96 9.99
C GLU A 108 -0.84 -2.54 9.10
N LEU A 109 -1.42 -3.46 8.31
CA LEU A 109 -2.62 -3.15 7.52
C LEU A 109 -3.83 -2.87 8.41
N VAL A 110 -4.01 -3.63 9.48
CA VAL A 110 -5.07 -3.38 10.47
C VAL A 110 -4.88 -2.00 11.11
N LEU A 111 -3.69 -1.69 11.63
CA LEU A 111 -3.39 -0.39 12.24
C LEU A 111 -3.56 0.76 11.24
N GLY A 112 -3.01 0.61 10.04
CA GLY A 112 -3.11 1.59 8.96
C GLY A 112 -4.55 1.85 8.52
N SER A 113 -5.42 0.83 8.56
CA SER A 113 -6.84 0.99 8.24
C SER A 113 -7.57 1.91 9.23
N PHE A 114 -7.27 1.79 10.53
CA PHE A 114 -7.81 2.69 11.56
C PHE A 114 -7.36 4.14 11.35
N VAL A 115 -6.09 4.34 11.00
CA VAL A 115 -5.55 5.67 10.69
C VAL A 115 -6.25 6.27 9.47
N CYS A 116 -6.43 5.48 8.40
CA CYS A 116 -7.14 5.94 7.20
C CYS A 116 -8.59 6.32 7.52
N GLU A 117 -9.29 5.50 8.31
CA GLU A 117 -10.66 5.76 8.73
C GLU A 117 -10.77 7.07 9.54
N LYS A 118 -9.87 7.28 10.51
CA LYS A 118 -9.80 8.52 11.30
C LYS A 118 -9.54 9.76 10.44
N LEU A 119 -8.77 9.62 9.36
CA LEU A 119 -8.42 10.72 8.47
C LEU A 119 -9.36 10.86 7.27
N GLY A 120 -10.41 10.03 7.15
CA GLY A 120 -11.34 10.06 6.03
C GLY A 120 -10.75 9.58 4.70
N VAL A 121 -9.66 8.81 4.73
CA VAL A 121 -8.97 8.29 3.54
C VAL A 121 -9.54 6.92 3.16
N ALA A 122 -9.95 6.75 1.90
CA ALA A 122 -10.41 5.46 1.41
C ALA A 122 -9.21 4.51 1.21
N ALA A 123 -9.16 3.40 1.95
CA ALA A 123 -8.00 2.51 1.96
C ALA A 123 -8.27 1.17 1.25
N GLN A 124 -7.26 0.66 0.57
CA GLN A 124 -7.15 -0.76 0.19
C GLN A 124 -5.81 -1.29 0.73
N GLY A 125 -5.82 -2.49 1.28
CA GLY A 125 -4.66 -3.15 1.87
C GLY A 125 -4.33 -4.47 1.17
N ILE A 126 -3.07 -4.71 0.87
CA ILE A 126 -2.60 -5.99 0.32
C ILE A 126 -1.55 -6.57 1.26
N ALA A 127 -1.88 -7.72 1.83
CA ALA A 127 -0.99 -8.46 2.71
C ALA A 127 0.21 -9.00 1.92
N LEU A 128 1.37 -8.97 2.57
CA LEU A 128 2.55 -9.71 2.14
C LEU A 128 2.28 -11.22 2.20
N LEU A 129 2.88 -11.99 1.28
CA LEU A 129 2.72 -13.45 1.20
C LEU A 129 3.45 -14.16 2.34
N ARG A 130 4.58 -13.58 2.76
CA ARG A 130 5.41 -14.08 3.86
C ARG A 130 5.83 -12.89 4.70
N ASP A 131 5.66 -12.99 6.01
CA ASP A 131 6.11 -11.99 6.96
C ASP A 131 7.55 -12.33 7.38
N GLY A 132 8.43 -11.33 7.38
CA GLY A 132 9.85 -11.49 7.68
C GLY A 132 10.62 -10.27 7.19
N CYS A 133 11.58 -9.76 7.97
CA CYS A 133 12.26 -8.49 7.66
C CYS A 133 13.15 -8.53 6.41
N VAL A 134 13.30 -9.68 5.74
CA VAL A 134 14.16 -9.86 4.56
C VAL A 134 13.48 -10.79 3.56
N GLU A 135 13.56 -10.47 2.26
CA GLU A 135 13.03 -11.27 1.13
C GLU A 135 11.53 -11.55 1.22
N THR A 136 10.80 -10.57 1.71
CA THR A 136 9.35 -10.58 1.71
C THR A 136 8.81 -10.59 0.27
N ALA A 137 7.81 -11.44 0.00
CA ALA A 137 7.15 -11.50 -1.29
C ALA A 137 5.74 -10.89 -1.22
N VAL A 138 5.32 -10.23 -2.29
CA VAL A 138 3.93 -9.80 -2.50
C VAL A 138 3.45 -10.32 -3.85
N ASN A 139 2.15 -10.57 -3.95
CA ASN A 139 1.54 -10.87 -5.24
C ASN A 139 1.40 -9.57 -6.06
N TRP A 140 2.41 -9.26 -6.88
CA TRP A 140 2.45 -8.06 -7.73
C TRP A 140 1.24 -7.94 -8.67
N LYS A 141 0.71 -9.06 -9.16
CA LYS A 141 -0.52 -9.08 -9.97
C LYS A 141 -1.72 -8.57 -9.17
N LYS A 142 -1.86 -8.97 -7.90
CA LYS A 142 -2.90 -8.46 -6.99
C LYS A 142 -2.70 -6.96 -6.74
N VAL A 143 -1.46 -6.50 -6.54
CA VAL A 143 -1.15 -5.07 -6.36
C VAL A 143 -1.55 -4.27 -7.59
N ASN A 144 -1.13 -4.68 -8.79
CA ASN A 144 -1.48 -4.00 -10.03
C ASN A 144 -3.00 -4.00 -10.31
N ASN A 145 -3.71 -5.08 -9.98
CA ASN A 145 -5.17 -5.14 -10.12
C ASN A 145 -5.87 -4.11 -9.23
N VAL A 146 -5.48 -4.00 -7.96
CA VAL A 146 -6.06 -3.03 -7.02
C VAL A 146 -5.65 -1.60 -7.36
N LEU A 147 -4.40 -1.40 -7.76
CA LEU A 147 -3.88 -0.12 -8.26
C LEU A 147 -4.72 0.42 -9.42
N ARG A 148 -5.16 -0.47 -10.32
CA ARG A 148 -5.98 -0.10 -11.48
C ARG A 148 -7.48 -0.01 -11.19
N LEU A 149 -7.95 -0.32 -9.98
CA LEU A 149 -9.38 -0.23 -9.67
C LEU A 149 -9.90 1.18 -9.92
N ASN A 150 -10.93 1.29 -10.75
CA ASN A 150 -11.58 2.55 -11.02
C ASN A 150 -13.05 2.30 -11.31
N LEU A 151 -13.91 3.17 -10.79
CA LEU A 151 -15.34 3.21 -11.12
C LEU A 151 -15.55 4.33 -12.14
N THR A 152 -14.97 4.13 -13.33
CA THR A 152 -15.30 4.94 -14.51
C THR A 152 -15.85 4.00 -15.58
N LEU A 153 -17.01 3.40 -15.32
CA LEU A 153 -17.79 2.72 -16.36
C LEU A 153 -19.27 3.09 -16.17
N HIS A 154 -19.82 3.67 -17.23
CA HIS A 154 -21.20 4.11 -17.47
C HIS A 154 -21.56 5.54 -16.99
N LYS A 155 -21.08 6.53 -17.76
CA LYS A 155 -22.00 7.53 -18.33
C LYS A 155 -22.04 7.32 -19.84
#